data_AF-A0A523UYH2-F1
#
_entry.id   AF-A0A523UYH2-F1
#
_cell.length_a   1.000
_cell.length_b   1.000
_cell.length_c   1.000
_cell.angle_alpha   90.00
_cell.angle_beta   90.00
_cell.angle_gamma   90.00
#
_symmetry.space_group_name_H-M   'P 1'
#
loop_
_entity.id
_entity.type
_entity.pdbx_description
1 polymer ?
#
loop_
_entity_poly.entity_id
_entity_poly.type
_entity_poly.pdbx_seq_one_letter_code
_entity_poly.pdbx_strand_id
1 'polypeptide(L)'
;MTRTVVSLLIVSIVLFTLCTLSHGNSIPVTRWVSPDNSRPTSRAEWVAGKSIKTDPYIKIVPGFTGLATDFLIVVNTDLYPLISSDLAGYMNNLQNDGFSPSVITCDDVQSLDACDSLKSVLSFYHADGLQGAVFIGDLPIAWFHMLDDFNGDSVFEGYEEFPCDLYYMDLNGEWLDTLRWNGFSFEPGRDSILDVHRGEVIPEIWVGRLMPSPIGDEDSLLHEYFVRDSIYRCDGFPIPIRALAFVDDDWEWWAGEWSDNIRLTYPDVMTVADRESTIADNYRYGLAEGYEWISVFAHSWPGGHGFKYGMDQWSYFYASEVPIVEPDASFYNLFACSNARFVENGYMGGMYVFARQYGLGALGTTKTGSMLNFDEFYYPLGKGATIGEAFKDWFLTRGLDGYQTWESSWFYGMTLLGDPTLKVRFAVGIEAEIDEVRSSPVMSLKAHPNPFKGVTTIHYILRSKNPENAKLSIYNAAGKVVKSTGLSSAREYVSWDGNSDAGERLPSGVYFCRLQSDGETLTNNLILIR
;
A
#
# COMPACT_ATOMS: atom_id res chain seq x y z
N MET A 1 -58.35 -50.79 -1.85
CA MET A 1 -57.53 -50.84 -0.62
C MET A 1 -56.28 -51.67 -0.94
N THR A 2 -55.35 -51.21 -1.79
CA THR A 2 -54.21 -50.33 -1.48
C THR A 2 -53.45 -50.69 -0.20
N ARG A 3 -52.32 -51.40 -0.34
CA ARG A 3 -50.95 -50.89 -0.07
C ARG A 3 -49.92 -52.02 -0.22
N THR A 4 -49.12 -51.92 -1.28
CA THR A 4 -47.95 -52.76 -1.55
C THR A 4 -46.72 -52.09 -0.94
N VAL A 5 -45.93 -52.87 -0.20
CA VAL A 5 -44.60 -52.52 0.31
C VAL A 5 -43.59 -52.80 -0.78
N VAL A 6 -43.10 -51.77 -1.46
CA VAL A 6 -41.75 -51.67 -2.07
C VAL A 6 -41.44 -50.18 -2.14
N SER A 7 -40.45 -49.71 -1.39
CA SER A 7 -39.67 -48.47 -1.61
C SER A 7 -38.71 -48.29 -0.44
N LEU A 8 -37.57 -48.96 -0.50
CA LEU A 8 -36.45 -48.81 0.44
C LEU A 8 -35.17 -48.94 -0.37
N LEU A 9 -34.90 -47.94 -1.22
CA LEU A 9 -33.62 -47.57 -1.81
C LEU A 9 -33.89 -46.32 -2.68
N ILE A 10 -32.96 -45.37 -2.73
CA ILE A 10 -33.00 -44.10 -3.50
C ILE A 10 -33.71 -42.91 -2.79
N VAL A 11 -33.21 -42.49 -1.61
CA VAL A 11 -33.30 -41.07 -1.14
C VAL A 11 -32.02 -40.65 -0.39
N SER A 12 -30.83 -41.07 -0.84
CA SER A 12 -29.55 -40.63 -0.23
C SER A 12 -28.44 -40.30 -1.23
N ILE A 13 -28.79 -39.92 -2.46
CA ILE A 13 -27.82 -39.45 -3.47
C ILE A 13 -28.40 -38.25 -4.25
N VAL A 14 -28.81 -37.19 -3.54
CA VAL A 14 -29.07 -35.85 -4.13
C VAL A 14 -28.56 -34.71 -3.23
N LEU A 15 -27.76 -34.99 -2.20
CA LEU A 15 -27.17 -33.97 -1.31
C LEU A 15 -25.64 -33.98 -1.31
N PHE A 16 -25.03 -34.52 -2.37
CA PHE A 16 -23.57 -34.63 -2.52
C PHE A 16 -23.10 -34.46 -3.97
N THR A 17 -23.73 -33.53 -4.71
CA THR A 17 -23.24 -33.05 -6.01
C THR A 17 -23.93 -31.73 -6.34
N LEU A 18 -23.56 -30.66 -5.61
CA LEU A 18 -23.75 -29.25 -6.00
C LEU A 18 -22.88 -28.29 -5.14
N CYS A 19 -21.74 -28.77 -4.63
CA CYS A 19 -20.66 -27.93 -4.07
C CYS A 19 -19.41 -27.94 -4.94
N THR A 20 -19.58 -28.22 -6.23
CA THR A 20 -18.55 -28.03 -7.25
C THR A 20 -19.25 -27.36 -8.42
N LEU A 21 -19.33 -26.02 -8.38
CA LEU A 21 -19.56 -25.07 -9.49
C LEU A 21 -20.19 -23.76 -8.96
N SER A 22 -19.44 -23.01 -8.15
CA SER A 22 -19.41 -21.52 -8.11
C SER A 22 -18.52 -21.05 -6.95
N HIS A 23 -17.21 -21.31 -6.97
CA HIS A 23 -16.30 -20.43 -6.23
C HIS A 23 -16.15 -19.19 -7.11
N GLY A 24 -16.91 -18.14 -6.78
CA GLY A 24 -16.80 -16.85 -7.45
C GLY A 24 -15.40 -16.28 -7.24
N ASN A 25 -14.89 -15.53 -8.22
CA ASN A 25 -13.57 -14.92 -8.27
C ASN A 25 -13.26 -13.87 -7.15
N SER A 26 -13.92 -13.89 -5.99
CA SER A 26 -13.67 -12.91 -4.92
C SER A 26 -12.68 -13.44 -3.87
N ILE A 27 -11.67 -12.63 -3.58
CA ILE A 27 -10.68 -12.89 -2.52
C ILE A 27 -11.39 -12.71 -1.17
N PRO A 28 -11.31 -13.68 -0.23
CA PRO A 28 -11.92 -13.53 1.09
C PRO A 28 -11.41 -12.28 1.80
N VAL A 29 -12.32 -11.49 2.34
CA VAL A 29 -11.98 -10.27 3.06
C VAL A 29 -11.43 -10.66 4.44
N THR A 30 -10.27 -10.12 4.79
CA THR A 30 -9.77 -10.16 6.17
C THR A 30 -10.83 -9.60 7.11
N ARG A 31 -10.89 -10.06 8.36
CA ARG A 31 -11.90 -9.64 9.34
C ARG A 31 -11.26 -9.27 10.66
N TRP A 32 -11.94 -8.39 11.38
CA TRP A 32 -11.65 -8.09 12.77
C TRP A 32 -11.91 -9.32 13.64
N VAL A 33 -10.85 -10.01 14.04
CA VAL A 33 -10.93 -11.23 14.88
C VAL A 33 -10.05 -11.02 16.10
N SER A 34 -10.63 -10.42 17.14
CA SER A 34 -9.95 -10.20 18.42
C SER A 34 -10.42 -11.18 19.48
N PRO A 35 -9.52 -11.83 20.25
CA PRO A 35 -9.88 -12.75 21.32
C PRO A 35 -10.55 -12.07 22.52
N ASP A 36 -10.42 -10.74 22.65
CA ASP A 36 -11.01 -9.95 23.74
C ASP A 36 -12.32 -9.25 23.35
N ASN A 37 -12.85 -9.50 22.14
CA ASN A 37 -14.00 -8.80 21.56
C ASN A 37 -13.89 -7.26 21.60
N SER A 38 -12.66 -6.71 21.58
CA SER A 38 -12.45 -5.28 21.39
C SER A 38 -13.03 -4.81 20.07
N ARG A 39 -13.29 -3.51 19.99
CA ARG A 39 -13.73 -2.82 18.77
C ARG A 39 -12.76 -1.69 18.43
N PRO A 40 -12.75 -1.21 17.18
CA PRO A 40 -12.01 -0.01 16.84
C PRO A 40 -12.43 1.17 17.73
N THR A 41 -11.44 1.92 18.22
CA THR A 41 -11.63 3.21 18.87
C THR A 41 -12.18 4.19 17.84
N SER A 42 -13.28 4.86 18.18
CA SER A 42 -13.86 5.89 17.31
C SER A 42 -13.03 7.17 17.34
N ARG A 43 -13.14 8.02 16.32
CA ARG A 43 -12.53 9.36 16.29
C ARG A 43 -12.92 10.16 17.51
N ALA A 44 -14.21 10.14 17.86
CA ALA A 44 -14.74 10.89 19.01
C ALA A 44 -14.07 10.43 20.32
N GLU A 45 -13.85 9.13 20.49
CA GLU A 45 -13.16 8.56 21.66
C GLU A 45 -11.68 8.89 21.66
N TRP A 46 -11.02 8.81 20.50
CA TRP A 46 -9.59 9.07 20.39
C TRP A 46 -9.23 10.56 20.58
N VAL A 47 -10.07 11.47 20.07
CA VAL A 47 -9.89 12.92 20.27
C VAL A 47 -10.26 13.34 21.70
N ALA A 48 -11.03 12.54 22.43
CA ALA A 48 -11.45 12.89 23.79
C ALA A 48 -10.24 13.08 24.71
N GLY A 49 -10.06 14.31 25.20
CA GLY A 49 -8.97 14.67 26.11
C GLY A 49 -7.66 15.08 25.44
N LYS A 50 -7.58 15.09 24.09
CA LYS A 50 -6.45 15.70 23.37
C LYS A 50 -6.51 17.23 23.47
N SER A 51 -5.33 17.86 23.54
CA SER A 51 -5.19 19.31 23.74
C SER A 51 -5.74 20.11 22.57
N ILE A 52 -6.35 21.27 22.86
CA ILE A 52 -6.78 22.24 21.85
C ILE A 52 -5.69 23.32 21.76
N LYS A 53 -4.87 23.29 20.71
CA LYS A 53 -3.94 24.38 20.35
C LYS A 53 -4.57 25.26 19.26
N THR A 54 -4.16 26.52 19.19
CA THR A 54 -4.67 27.50 18.21
C THR A 54 -3.62 27.79 17.13
N ASP A 55 -4.09 28.04 15.91
CA ASP A 55 -3.32 28.43 14.72
C ASP A 55 -2.30 29.59 14.99
N PRO A 56 -1.09 29.60 14.37
CA PRO A 56 -0.53 28.68 13.36
C PRO A 56 -0.11 27.32 13.94
N TYR A 57 -0.59 26.24 13.32
CA TYR A 57 -0.26 24.86 13.70
C TYR A 57 1.11 24.40 13.19
N ILE A 58 1.65 25.05 12.16
CA ILE A 58 2.86 24.63 11.46
C ILE A 58 3.93 25.72 11.58
N LYS A 59 5.16 25.31 11.87
CA LYS A 59 6.31 26.21 11.95
C LYS A 59 7.44 25.68 11.06
N ILE A 60 7.98 26.56 10.21
CA ILE A 60 9.19 26.27 9.44
C ILE A 60 10.38 26.33 10.41
N VAL A 61 11.23 25.31 10.40
CA VAL A 61 12.47 25.31 11.20
C VAL A 61 13.54 26.13 10.46
N PRO A 62 14.03 27.25 11.02
CA PRO A 62 15.02 28.10 10.35
C PRO A 62 16.32 27.35 10.05
N GLY A 63 16.86 27.50 8.83
CA GLY A 63 18.11 26.86 8.41
C GLY A 63 17.95 25.53 7.67
N PHE A 64 16.72 25.05 7.49
CA PHE A 64 16.41 23.74 6.88
C PHE A 64 15.48 23.83 5.67
N THR A 65 15.61 24.88 4.85
CA THR A 65 14.87 25.05 3.59
C THR A 65 15.84 25.07 2.42
N GLY A 66 15.97 23.95 1.71
CA GLY A 66 16.61 23.93 0.40
C GLY A 66 15.79 24.74 -0.63
N LEU A 67 16.44 25.22 -1.70
CA LEU A 67 15.75 25.92 -2.79
C LEU A 67 14.81 25.01 -3.61
N ALA A 68 14.92 23.69 -3.47
CA ALA A 68 14.05 22.67 -4.06
C ALA A 68 13.99 21.47 -3.10
N THR A 69 12.90 21.30 -2.38
CA THR A 69 12.70 20.19 -1.42
C THR A 69 11.94 19.07 -2.10
N ASP A 70 12.56 17.89 -2.22
CA ASP A 70 11.91 16.70 -2.79
C ASP A 70 11.40 15.72 -1.71
N PHE A 71 11.82 15.89 -0.46
CA PHE A 71 11.38 15.09 0.68
C PHE A 71 11.14 15.94 1.93
N LEU A 72 9.96 15.82 2.54
CA LEU A 72 9.60 16.61 3.71
C LEU A 72 9.51 15.77 4.98
N ILE A 73 10.24 16.18 6.01
CA ILE A 73 10.13 15.63 7.36
C ILE A 73 9.17 16.52 8.15
N VAL A 74 8.01 15.97 8.52
CA VAL A 74 7.03 16.66 9.37
C VAL A 74 7.08 16.01 10.75
N VAL A 75 7.52 16.78 11.75
CA VAL A 75 7.70 16.28 13.11
C VAL A 75 6.82 17.03 14.09
N ASN A 76 6.29 16.32 15.09
CA ASN A 76 5.54 16.95 16.17
C ASN A 76 6.37 18.07 16.83
N THR A 77 5.75 19.24 17.05
CA THR A 77 6.42 20.43 17.61
C THR A 77 7.05 20.20 18.98
N ASP A 78 6.39 19.45 19.87
CA ASP A 78 6.87 19.21 21.23
C ASP A 78 7.96 18.13 21.26
N LEU A 79 7.93 17.22 20.28
CA LEU A 79 8.91 16.14 20.11
C LEU A 79 10.22 16.61 19.45
N TYR A 80 10.14 17.57 18.52
CA TYR A 80 11.30 18.04 17.74
C TYR A 80 12.55 18.38 18.58
N PRO A 81 12.46 19.14 19.69
CA PRO A 81 13.63 19.46 20.51
C PRO A 81 14.33 18.23 21.09
N LEU A 82 13.58 17.14 21.35
CA LEU A 82 14.09 15.92 21.97
C LEU A 82 14.90 15.06 20.99
N ILE A 83 14.51 15.05 19.71
CA ILE A 83 15.11 14.20 18.67
C ILE A 83 15.88 14.98 17.59
N SER A 84 16.11 16.27 17.78
CA SER A 84 16.74 17.15 16.77
C SER A 84 18.13 16.66 16.31
N SER A 85 18.89 16.00 17.20
CA SER A 85 20.18 15.39 16.84
C SER A 85 20.01 14.16 15.94
N ASP A 86 19.00 13.33 16.20
CA ASP A 86 18.71 12.14 15.38
C ASP A 86 18.22 12.56 13.99
N LEU A 87 17.36 13.59 13.94
CA LEU A 87 16.90 14.17 12.68
C LEU A 87 18.06 14.73 11.85
N ALA A 88 19.06 15.36 12.46
CA ALA A 88 20.24 15.82 11.74
C ALA A 88 21.03 14.66 11.11
N GLY A 89 21.16 13.54 11.81
CA GLY A 89 21.76 12.30 11.27
C GLY A 89 20.94 11.74 10.11
N TYR A 90 19.63 11.63 10.31
CA TYR A 90 18.69 11.14 9.30
C TYR A 90 18.68 12.00 8.04
N MET A 91 18.72 13.33 8.17
CA MET A 91 18.87 14.24 7.03
C MET A 91 20.14 14.00 6.23
N ASN A 92 21.27 13.75 6.89
CA ASN A 92 22.52 13.41 6.19
C ASN A 92 22.39 12.09 5.42
N ASN A 93 21.72 11.09 6.00
CA ASN A 93 21.45 9.83 5.33
C ASN A 93 20.61 10.04 4.07
N LEU A 94 19.50 10.76 4.17
CA LEU A 94 18.64 11.11 3.03
C LEU A 94 19.40 11.87 1.93
N GLN A 95 20.28 12.81 2.31
CA GLN A 95 21.13 13.52 1.35
C GLN A 95 22.11 12.59 0.64
N ASN A 96 22.68 11.61 1.36
CA ASN A 96 23.54 10.59 0.76
C ASN A 96 22.77 9.69 -0.21
N ASP A 97 21.48 9.45 0.04
CA ASP A 97 20.58 8.73 -0.85
C ASP A 97 20.09 9.57 -2.05
N GLY A 98 20.47 10.85 -2.10
CA GLY A 98 20.18 11.76 -3.21
C GLY A 98 18.91 12.58 -3.04
N PHE A 99 18.27 12.55 -1.88
CA PHE A 99 17.15 13.43 -1.55
C PHE A 99 17.64 14.82 -1.11
N SER A 100 16.77 15.81 -1.26
CA SER A 100 16.90 17.17 -0.75
C SER A 100 15.89 17.38 0.39
N PRO A 101 16.18 16.87 1.61
CA PRO A 101 15.23 16.90 2.72
C PRO A 101 15.10 18.28 3.36
N SER A 102 13.89 18.63 3.78
CA SER A 102 13.59 19.76 4.66
C SER A 102 12.79 19.32 5.88
N VAL A 103 12.86 20.07 6.97
CA VAL A 103 12.14 19.77 8.22
C VAL A 103 11.17 20.89 8.56
N ILE A 104 9.93 20.53 8.89
CA ILE A 104 8.93 21.42 9.48
C ILE A 104 8.40 20.80 10.78
N THR A 105 7.96 21.64 11.71
CA THR A 105 7.21 21.16 12.88
C THR A 105 5.72 21.40 12.70
N CYS A 106 4.92 20.51 13.27
CA CYS A 106 3.46 20.62 13.25
C CYS A 106 2.88 20.21 14.62
N ASP A 107 1.90 20.97 15.10
CA ASP A 107 1.18 20.70 16.34
C ASP A 107 0.15 19.58 16.17
N ASP A 108 -0.11 18.83 17.24
CA ASP A 108 -1.00 17.66 17.33
C ASP A 108 -2.51 17.98 17.31
N VAL A 109 -2.93 19.04 16.60
CA VAL A 109 -4.32 19.51 16.61
C VAL A 109 -5.23 18.62 15.77
N GLN A 110 -6.28 18.07 16.39
CA GLN A 110 -7.20 17.13 15.75
C GLN A 110 -8.45 17.81 15.17
N SER A 111 -8.24 18.65 14.16
CA SER A 111 -9.30 19.32 13.40
C SER A 111 -9.08 19.19 11.89
N LEU A 112 -10.15 19.31 11.10
CA LEU A 112 -10.02 19.35 9.64
C LEU A 112 -9.20 20.57 9.17
N ASP A 113 -9.36 21.74 9.80
CA ASP A 113 -8.55 22.92 9.49
C ASP A 113 -7.03 22.68 9.65
N ALA A 114 -6.63 21.92 10.67
CA ALA A 114 -5.23 21.55 10.87
C ALA A 114 -4.74 20.53 9.83
N CYS A 115 -5.60 19.58 9.45
CA CYS A 115 -5.33 18.64 8.36
C CYS A 115 -5.18 19.37 7.02
N ASP A 116 -6.11 20.27 6.70
CA ASP A 116 -6.11 21.10 5.48
C ASP A 116 -4.87 22.02 5.44
N SER A 117 -4.46 22.55 6.58
CA SER A 117 -3.23 23.36 6.69
C SER A 117 -1.98 22.53 6.36
N LEU A 118 -1.88 21.30 6.90
CA LEU A 118 -0.76 20.40 6.61
C LEU A 118 -0.76 19.97 5.14
N LYS A 119 -1.93 19.59 4.60
CA LYS A 119 -2.10 19.27 3.18
C LYS A 119 -1.70 20.44 2.28
N SER A 120 -2.09 21.66 2.64
CA SER A 120 -1.70 22.87 1.89
C SER A 120 -0.18 23.10 1.86
N VAL A 121 0.52 22.80 2.94
CA VAL A 121 2.00 22.87 2.98
C VAL A 121 2.62 21.81 2.08
N LEU A 122 2.09 20.58 2.08
CA LEU A 122 2.53 19.52 1.16
C LEU A 122 2.31 19.95 -0.30
N SER A 123 1.13 20.48 -0.64
CA SER A 123 0.83 21.01 -1.98
C SER A 123 1.78 22.14 -2.39
N PHE A 124 2.16 23.03 -1.46
CA PHE A 124 3.13 24.09 -1.70
C PHE A 124 4.50 23.52 -2.10
N TYR A 125 5.03 22.56 -1.34
CA TYR A 125 6.30 21.92 -1.69
C TYR A 125 6.19 21.05 -2.95
N HIS A 126 5.05 20.42 -3.20
CA HIS A 126 4.83 19.60 -4.40
C HIS A 126 4.89 20.44 -5.68
N ALA A 127 4.41 21.68 -5.65
CA ALA A 127 4.57 22.61 -6.78
C ALA A 127 6.04 22.83 -7.20
N ASP A 128 6.99 22.61 -6.28
CA ASP A 128 8.43 22.74 -6.48
C ASP A 128 9.18 21.38 -6.51
N GLY A 129 8.45 20.26 -6.59
CA GLY A 129 9.03 18.93 -6.82
C GLY A 129 9.04 17.96 -5.63
N LEU A 130 8.27 18.21 -4.58
CA LEU A 130 8.07 17.23 -3.50
C LEU A 130 7.62 15.88 -4.07
N GLN A 131 8.32 14.83 -3.70
CA GLN A 131 8.01 13.45 -4.08
C GLN A 131 7.34 12.68 -2.94
N GLY A 132 7.70 12.99 -1.69
CA GLY A 132 7.12 12.34 -0.52
C GLY A 132 7.43 13.03 0.81
N ALA A 133 6.82 12.51 1.87
CA ALA A 133 7.03 13.00 3.23
C ALA A 133 7.10 11.86 4.24
N VAL A 134 7.69 12.13 5.40
CA VAL A 134 7.57 11.27 6.59
C VAL A 134 6.98 12.07 7.75
N PHE A 135 6.01 11.47 8.42
CA PHE A 135 5.30 12.02 9.57
C PHE A 135 5.82 11.39 10.85
N ILE A 136 6.28 12.20 11.79
CA ILE A 136 6.94 11.73 13.02
C ILE A 136 6.21 12.28 14.25
N GLY A 137 5.67 11.38 15.06
CA GLY A 137 4.90 11.69 16.27
C GLY A 137 3.43 12.00 16.00
N ASP A 138 2.74 12.44 17.05
CA ASP A 138 1.33 12.87 16.96
C ASP A 138 1.21 14.13 16.07
N LEU A 139 0.47 14.01 14.97
CA LEU A 139 0.18 15.08 14.01
C LEU A 139 -1.35 15.17 13.79
N PRO A 140 -1.87 16.18 13.08
CA PRO A 140 -3.26 16.19 12.64
C PRO A 140 -3.54 14.94 11.81
N ILE A 141 -4.59 14.19 12.16
CA ILE A 141 -4.95 12.95 11.48
C ILE A 141 -6.30 13.14 10.80
N ALA A 142 -6.32 12.98 9.47
CA ALA A 142 -7.54 12.92 8.70
C ALA A 142 -8.24 11.58 8.96
N TRP A 143 -9.54 11.64 9.28
CA TRP A 143 -10.39 10.47 9.42
C TRP A 143 -11.35 10.40 8.24
N PHE A 144 -11.64 9.20 7.79
CA PHE A 144 -12.62 8.94 6.75
C PHE A 144 -13.65 7.92 7.26
N HIS A 145 -14.90 8.03 6.80
CA HIS A 145 -15.94 7.03 7.05
C HIS A 145 -16.71 6.64 5.80
N MET A 146 -17.14 5.39 5.77
CA MET A 146 -17.87 4.83 4.64
C MET A 146 -18.68 3.60 5.05
N LEU A 147 -19.53 3.16 4.12
CA LEU A 147 -20.12 1.82 4.13
C LEU A 147 -19.28 0.93 3.23
N ASP A 148 -18.78 -0.17 3.77
CA ASP A 148 -17.99 -1.13 3.01
C ASP A 148 -18.86 -1.98 2.07
N ASP A 149 -18.38 -2.18 0.85
CA ASP A 149 -18.93 -3.06 -0.18
C ASP A 149 -17.75 -3.75 -0.89
N PHE A 150 -17.15 -4.75 -0.24
CA PHE A 150 -15.92 -5.39 -0.71
C PHE A 150 -16.08 -6.18 -2.03
N ASN A 151 -17.32 -6.49 -2.43
CA ASN A 151 -17.63 -7.23 -3.66
C ASN A 151 -18.14 -6.33 -4.80
N GLY A 152 -18.44 -5.05 -4.51
CA GLY A 152 -18.97 -4.10 -5.48
C GLY A 152 -20.38 -4.45 -5.95
N ASP A 153 -21.12 -5.24 -5.17
CA ASP A 153 -22.45 -5.73 -5.50
C ASP A 153 -23.56 -4.90 -4.84
N SER A 154 -23.19 -3.78 -4.22
CA SER A 154 -24.07 -2.88 -3.47
C SER A 154 -24.72 -3.53 -2.24
N VAL A 155 -24.15 -4.62 -1.72
CA VAL A 155 -24.52 -5.23 -0.45
C VAL A 155 -23.54 -4.74 0.62
N PHE A 156 -23.94 -3.71 1.36
CA PHE A 156 -23.08 -3.12 2.38
C PHE A 156 -22.85 -4.07 3.56
N GLU A 157 -21.58 -4.28 3.90
CA GLU A 157 -21.13 -5.21 4.94
C GLU A 157 -21.01 -4.54 6.32
N GLY A 158 -20.85 -3.22 6.37
CA GLY A 158 -20.79 -2.48 7.63
C GLY A 158 -20.39 -1.02 7.45
N TYR A 159 -20.60 -0.25 8.51
CA TYR A 159 -20.05 1.10 8.67
C TYR A 159 -18.67 1.03 9.31
N GLU A 160 -17.73 1.83 8.82
CA GLU A 160 -16.41 1.96 9.43
C GLU A 160 -15.91 3.40 9.37
N GLU A 161 -15.18 3.82 10.40
CA GLU A 161 -14.43 5.07 10.46
C GLU A 161 -12.96 4.83 10.86
N PHE A 162 -12.04 5.49 10.18
CA PHE A 162 -10.61 5.16 10.28
C PHE A 162 -9.69 6.32 9.91
N PRO A 163 -8.47 6.36 10.48
CA PRO A 163 -7.39 7.23 10.01
C PRO A 163 -7.04 6.94 8.55
N CYS A 164 -6.90 7.99 7.73
CA CYS A 164 -6.71 7.86 6.28
C CYS A 164 -5.53 8.72 5.81
N ASP A 165 -4.36 8.09 5.63
CA ASP A 165 -3.16 8.79 5.15
C ASP A 165 -3.22 9.09 3.64
N LEU A 166 -4.09 8.42 2.87
CA LEU A 166 -4.35 8.73 1.46
C LEU A 166 -4.78 10.20 1.27
N TYR A 167 -5.47 10.80 2.25
CA TYR A 167 -5.83 12.22 2.25
C TYR A 167 -4.61 13.16 2.12
N TYR A 168 -3.46 12.77 2.68
CA TYR A 168 -2.22 13.55 2.60
C TYR A 168 -1.35 13.18 1.38
N MET A 169 -1.64 12.06 0.74
CA MET A 169 -0.95 11.61 -0.47
C MET A 169 -1.56 12.20 -1.74
N ASP A 170 -2.89 12.31 -1.77
CA ASP A 170 -3.65 13.03 -2.79
C ASP A 170 -3.77 14.50 -2.41
N LEU A 171 -3.10 15.37 -3.16
CA LEU A 171 -2.94 16.81 -2.88
C LEU A 171 -3.89 17.68 -3.70
N ASN A 172 -4.50 17.16 -4.76
CA ASN A 172 -5.35 17.92 -5.69
C ASN A 172 -6.79 17.39 -5.78
N GLY A 173 -7.11 16.27 -5.12
CA GLY A 173 -8.45 15.74 -4.99
C GLY A 173 -9.35 16.49 -4.04
N GLU A 174 -10.66 16.32 -4.24
CA GLU A 174 -11.69 16.95 -3.46
C GLU A 174 -12.17 16.00 -2.34
N TRP A 175 -11.79 16.35 -1.11
CA TRP A 175 -12.17 15.64 0.11
C TRP A 175 -13.17 16.49 0.91
N LEU A 176 -14.35 15.95 1.21
CA LEU A 176 -15.42 16.71 1.87
C LEU A 176 -15.99 15.98 3.08
N ASP A 177 -16.38 16.79 4.07
CA ASP A 177 -17.25 16.44 5.19
C ASP A 177 -18.64 17.02 4.89
N THR A 178 -19.53 16.15 4.41
CA THR A 178 -20.90 16.50 3.99
C THR A 178 -21.98 15.60 4.58
N LEU A 179 -21.58 14.44 5.11
CA LEU A 179 -22.46 13.46 5.70
C LEU A 179 -21.96 13.08 7.08
N ARG A 180 -22.90 12.81 7.98
CA ARG A 180 -22.62 12.22 9.29
C ARG A 180 -23.35 10.90 9.44
N TRP A 181 -22.75 9.99 10.20
CA TRP A 181 -23.38 8.72 10.53
C TRP A 181 -24.28 8.86 11.77
N ASN A 182 -25.54 8.44 11.67
CA ASN A 182 -26.49 8.49 12.79
C ASN A 182 -26.66 7.16 13.55
N GLY A 183 -25.83 6.15 13.23
CA GLY A 183 -25.95 4.78 13.75
C GLY A 183 -26.70 3.82 12.85
N PHE A 184 -27.38 4.31 11.81
CA PHE A 184 -28.19 3.48 10.90
C PHE A 184 -28.02 3.85 9.42
N SER A 185 -27.86 5.13 9.12
CA SER A 185 -27.63 5.64 7.77
C SER A 185 -26.81 6.93 7.79
N PHE A 186 -26.26 7.29 6.64
CA PHE A 186 -25.74 8.64 6.43
C PHE A 186 -26.88 9.67 6.33
N GLU A 187 -26.67 10.83 6.93
CA GLU A 187 -27.54 12.00 6.80
C GLU A 187 -26.71 13.27 6.54
N PRO A 188 -27.27 14.30 5.86
CA PRO A 188 -26.55 15.56 5.64
C PRO A 188 -26.10 16.19 6.97
N GLY A 189 -24.81 16.47 7.09
CA GLY A 189 -24.23 17.00 8.31
C GLY A 189 -22.71 17.08 8.24
N ARG A 190 -22.10 17.70 9.26
CA ARG A 190 -20.65 17.71 9.43
C ARG A 190 -20.28 17.17 10.80
N ASP A 191 -19.29 16.27 10.86
CA ASP A 191 -18.80 15.68 12.11
C ASP A 191 -17.26 15.63 12.20
N SER A 192 -16.57 16.33 11.28
CA SER A 192 -15.11 16.34 11.15
C SER A 192 -14.51 14.99 10.78
N ILE A 193 -15.31 14.12 10.14
CA ILE A 193 -14.88 12.90 9.46
C ILE A 193 -15.22 13.08 7.97
N LEU A 194 -14.25 12.82 7.10
CA LEU A 194 -14.44 12.95 5.65
C LEU A 194 -15.29 11.78 5.13
N ASP A 195 -16.23 12.05 4.22
CA ASP A 195 -17.14 11.04 3.63
C ASP A 195 -17.13 11.02 2.09
N VAL A 196 -16.62 12.06 1.46
CA VAL A 196 -16.58 12.18 0.00
C VAL A 196 -15.14 12.38 -0.44
N HIS A 197 -14.71 11.59 -1.41
CA HIS A 197 -13.46 11.73 -2.14
C HIS A 197 -13.78 11.65 -3.64
N ARG A 198 -13.53 12.74 -4.38
CA ARG A 198 -13.84 12.84 -5.82
C ARG A 198 -12.86 13.79 -6.53
N GLY A 199 -13.02 13.91 -7.85
CA GLY A 199 -12.13 14.73 -8.67
C GLY A 199 -10.92 13.92 -9.11
N GLU A 200 -9.74 14.51 -9.01
CA GLU A 200 -8.47 13.79 -9.19
C GLU A 200 -8.22 12.98 -7.92
N VAL A 201 -8.23 11.66 -7.99
CA VAL A 201 -8.16 10.78 -6.79
C VAL A 201 -6.84 10.01 -6.69
N ILE A 202 -5.92 10.28 -7.61
CA ILE A 202 -4.62 9.61 -7.69
C ILE A 202 -3.65 10.37 -6.78
N PRO A 203 -2.92 9.70 -5.88
CA PRO A 203 -1.96 10.39 -5.03
C PRO A 203 -0.76 10.96 -5.80
N GLU A 204 -0.40 12.21 -5.52
CA GLU A 204 0.80 12.88 -6.07
C GLU A 204 2.08 12.47 -5.36
N ILE A 205 2.02 12.27 -4.04
CA ILE A 205 3.17 12.00 -3.18
C ILE A 205 2.99 10.70 -2.38
N TRP A 206 4.08 10.13 -1.87
CA TRP A 206 4.02 9.07 -0.85
C TRP A 206 4.23 9.63 0.54
N VAL A 207 3.56 9.04 1.53
CA VAL A 207 3.72 9.40 2.95
C VAL A 207 4.08 8.15 3.74
N GLY A 208 5.12 8.25 4.57
CA GLY A 208 5.42 7.27 5.63
C GLY A 208 5.13 7.85 7.01
N ARG A 209 4.89 6.99 8.01
CA ARG A 209 4.54 7.42 9.38
C ARG A 209 5.30 6.67 10.47
N LEU A 210 5.85 7.42 11.41
CA LEU A 210 6.42 6.95 12.67
C LEU A 210 5.57 7.48 13.82
N MET A 211 4.77 6.61 14.44
CA MET A 211 3.82 6.95 15.52
C MET A 211 4.15 6.19 16.82
N PRO A 212 5.14 6.65 17.61
CA PRO A 212 5.57 5.93 18.80
C PRO A 212 4.68 6.15 20.05
N SER A 213 3.85 7.20 20.09
CA SER A 213 3.07 7.57 21.28
C SER A 213 2.13 6.48 21.84
N PRO A 214 1.46 5.64 21.01
CA PRO A 214 0.65 4.54 21.52
C PRO A 214 1.48 3.31 21.93
N ILE A 215 2.80 3.31 21.68
CA ILE A 215 3.70 2.18 21.92
C ILE A 215 4.48 2.37 23.22
N GLY A 216 5.11 3.54 23.42
CA GLY A 216 5.97 3.78 24.57
C GLY A 216 6.66 5.15 24.56
N ASP A 217 7.84 5.21 25.16
CA ASP A 217 8.64 6.43 25.29
C ASP A 217 9.14 6.92 23.92
N GLU A 218 8.59 8.04 23.46
CA GLU A 218 8.67 8.45 22.06
C GLU A 218 10.09 8.77 21.60
N ASP A 219 10.84 9.56 22.37
CA ASP A 219 12.20 9.95 22.00
C ASP A 219 13.17 8.77 22.04
N SER A 220 13.06 7.87 23.03
CA SER A 220 13.87 6.64 23.05
C SER A 220 13.57 5.73 21.85
N LEU A 221 12.29 5.50 21.55
CA LEU A 221 11.89 4.63 20.43
C LEU A 221 12.35 5.19 19.07
N LEU A 222 12.27 6.51 18.90
CA LEU A 222 12.75 7.17 17.67
C LEU A 222 14.26 7.20 17.57
N HIS A 223 14.97 7.44 18.67
CA HIS A 223 16.44 7.35 18.70
C HIS A 223 16.89 5.95 18.25
N GLU A 224 16.32 4.89 18.86
CA GLU A 224 16.62 3.51 18.48
C GLU A 224 16.25 3.23 17.00
N TYR A 225 15.14 3.78 16.51
CA TYR A 225 14.72 3.65 15.12
C TYR A 225 15.72 4.29 14.15
N PHE A 226 16.14 5.54 14.37
CA PHE A 226 17.08 6.23 13.48
C PHE A 226 18.47 5.60 13.49
N VAL A 227 18.89 5.02 14.61
CA VAL A 227 20.11 4.21 14.67
C VAL A 227 19.99 2.98 13.75
N ARG A 228 18.85 2.27 13.81
CA ARG A 228 18.59 1.11 12.94
C ARG A 228 18.50 1.50 11.46
N ASP A 229 17.76 2.55 11.13
CA ASP A 229 17.66 3.09 9.77
C ASP A 229 19.05 3.38 9.19
N SER A 230 19.90 4.06 9.96
CA SER A 230 21.28 4.39 9.57
C SER A 230 22.14 3.14 9.33
N ILE A 231 22.08 2.16 10.25
CA ILE A 231 22.80 0.88 10.09
C ILE A 231 22.35 0.17 8.80
N TYR A 232 21.03 0.12 8.57
CA TYR A 232 20.48 -0.56 7.42
C TYR A 232 20.89 0.10 6.09
N ARG A 233 20.92 1.43 6.01
CA ARG A 233 21.38 2.17 4.82
C ARG A 233 22.87 1.95 4.51
N CYS A 234 23.70 1.78 5.53
CA CYS A 234 25.13 1.54 5.34
C CYS A 234 25.45 0.10 4.91
N ASP A 235 25.05 -0.88 5.73
CA ASP A 235 25.51 -2.26 5.61
C ASP A 235 24.37 -3.29 5.51
N GLY A 236 23.13 -2.85 5.71
CA GLY A 236 22.01 -3.73 6.00
C GLY A 236 22.16 -4.41 7.36
N PHE A 237 21.22 -5.29 7.70
CA PHE A 237 21.34 -6.14 8.89
C PHE A 237 21.95 -7.51 8.57
N PRO A 238 22.54 -8.20 9.56
CA PRO A 238 23.11 -9.54 9.38
C PRO A 238 22.02 -10.64 9.33
N ILE A 239 20.90 -10.38 8.65
CA ILE A 239 19.83 -11.35 8.37
C ILE A 239 19.86 -11.77 6.90
N PRO A 240 19.38 -12.97 6.55
CA PRO A 240 19.31 -13.42 5.17
C PRO A 240 18.39 -12.53 4.30
N ILE A 241 18.84 -12.25 3.06
CA ILE A 241 18.03 -11.58 2.03
C ILE A 241 17.05 -12.61 1.44
N ARG A 242 15.96 -12.84 2.17
CA ARG A 242 14.88 -13.76 1.80
C ARG A 242 13.58 -13.28 2.44
N ALA A 243 12.46 -13.80 1.95
CA ALA A 243 11.15 -13.44 2.46
C ALA A 243 10.34 -14.62 2.98
N LEU A 244 9.43 -14.32 3.91
CA LEU A 244 8.39 -15.24 4.39
C LEU A 244 7.05 -14.83 3.80
N ALA A 245 6.30 -15.78 3.25
CA ALA A 245 4.88 -15.66 2.94
C ALA A 245 4.12 -16.59 3.89
N PHE A 246 3.50 -16.02 4.93
CA PHE A 246 2.73 -16.76 5.92
C PHE A 246 1.23 -16.54 5.65
N VAL A 247 0.62 -17.48 4.94
CA VAL A 247 -0.71 -17.34 4.33
C VAL A 247 -1.72 -18.21 5.08
N ASP A 248 -2.59 -17.60 5.86
CA ASP A 248 -3.61 -18.33 6.63
C ASP A 248 -4.63 -19.05 5.73
N ASP A 249 -5.37 -19.99 6.31
CA ASP A 249 -6.12 -21.02 5.57
C ASP A 249 -7.17 -20.48 4.59
N ASP A 250 -7.83 -19.37 4.93
CA ASP A 250 -8.81 -18.71 4.08
C ASP A 250 -8.22 -18.25 2.73
N TRP A 251 -6.89 -18.09 2.67
CA TRP A 251 -6.16 -17.66 1.47
C TRP A 251 -5.18 -18.70 0.90
N GLU A 252 -5.20 -19.95 1.40
CA GLU A 252 -4.30 -21.03 0.95
C GLU A 252 -4.25 -21.15 -0.59
N TRP A 253 -5.40 -20.98 -1.26
CA TRP A 253 -5.50 -21.04 -2.73
C TRP A 253 -4.64 -20.00 -3.46
N TRP A 254 -4.47 -18.81 -2.89
CA TRP A 254 -3.66 -17.73 -3.49
C TRP A 254 -2.20 -17.76 -3.04
N ALA A 255 -1.83 -18.62 -2.09
CA ALA A 255 -0.49 -18.63 -1.51
C ALA A 255 0.62 -18.77 -2.57
N GLY A 256 0.40 -19.58 -3.61
CA GLY A 256 1.34 -19.73 -4.72
C GLY A 256 1.53 -18.43 -5.51
N GLU A 257 0.44 -17.81 -5.97
CA GLU A 257 0.47 -16.55 -6.73
C GLU A 257 1.08 -15.41 -5.91
N TRP A 258 0.68 -15.27 -4.64
CA TRP A 258 1.19 -14.20 -3.79
C TRP A 258 2.66 -14.41 -3.44
N SER A 259 3.10 -15.65 -3.26
CA SER A 259 4.53 -15.96 -3.13
C SER A 259 5.30 -15.60 -4.40
N ASP A 260 4.76 -15.88 -5.59
CA ASP A 260 5.38 -15.50 -6.86
C ASP A 260 5.45 -13.97 -7.04
N ASN A 261 4.45 -13.23 -6.54
CA ASN A 261 4.50 -11.78 -6.51
C ASN A 261 5.62 -11.26 -5.59
N ILE A 262 5.78 -11.84 -4.40
CA ILE A 262 6.91 -11.51 -3.50
C ILE A 262 8.25 -11.88 -4.16
N ARG A 263 8.30 -12.95 -4.97
CA ARG A 263 9.50 -13.35 -5.74
C ARG A 263 9.95 -12.35 -6.79
N LEU A 264 9.12 -11.37 -7.14
CA LEU A 264 9.54 -10.24 -7.97
C LEU A 264 10.59 -9.37 -7.26
N THR A 265 10.62 -9.41 -5.91
CA THR A 265 11.60 -8.73 -5.05
C THR A 265 12.63 -9.68 -4.46
N TYR A 266 12.16 -10.79 -3.86
CA TYR A 266 13.01 -11.74 -3.13
C TYR A 266 13.03 -13.11 -3.83
N PRO A 267 14.12 -13.52 -4.50
CA PRO A 267 14.15 -14.81 -5.19
C PRO A 267 13.91 -16.01 -4.26
N ASP A 268 14.38 -15.92 -3.01
CA ASP A 268 14.14 -16.90 -1.95
C ASP A 268 12.93 -16.48 -1.10
N VAL A 269 11.83 -17.21 -1.25
CA VAL A 269 10.58 -17.04 -0.49
C VAL A 269 10.23 -18.38 0.14
N MET A 270 10.17 -18.40 1.47
CA MET A 270 9.56 -19.48 2.23
C MET A 270 8.05 -19.25 2.32
N THR A 271 7.27 -20.23 1.87
CA THR A 271 5.81 -20.16 1.91
C THR A 271 5.28 -21.13 2.95
N VAL A 272 4.49 -20.63 3.89
CA VAL A 272 3.75 -21.41 4.89
C VAL A 272 2.27 -21.15 4.65
N ALA A 273 1.54 -22.15 4.16
CA ALA A 273 0.13 -22.00 3.78
C ALA A 273 -0.74 -23.22 4.11
N ASP A 274 -0.16 -24.29 4.67
CA ASP A 274 -0.95 -25.43 5.11
C ASP A 274 -1.75 -25.03 6.34
N ARG A 275 -3.06 -25.26 6.31
CA ARG A 275 -4.00 -24.82 7.35
C ARG A 275 -3.75 -25.36 8.76
N GLU A 276 -3.02 -26.47 8.89
CA GLU A 276 -2.64 -27.00 10.20
C GLU A 276 -1.33 -26.36 10.70
N SER A 277 -0.57 -25.75 9.80
CA SER A 277 0.70 -25.08 10.07
C SER A 277 0.59 -23.56 10.24
N THR A 278 -0.47 -22.93 9.74
CA THR A 278 -0.73 -21.49 9.87
C THR A 278 -1.33 -21.19 11.24
N ILE A 279 -0.51 -21.34 12.29
CA ILE A 279 -0.89 -21.07 13.69
C ILE A 279 0.10 -20.11 14.34
N ALA A 280 -0.32 -19.45 15.42
CA ALA A 280 0.49 -18.45 16.12
C ALA A 280 1.82 -19.01 16.62
N ASP A 281 1.87 -20.28 17.04
CA ASP A 281 3.12 -20.92 17.47
C ASP A 281 4.14 -21.01 16.33
N ASN A 282 3.72 -21.44 15.15
CA ASN A 282 4.60 -21.52 13.99
C ASN A 282 4.99 -20.14 13.47
N TYR A 283 4.06 -19.18 13.50
CA TYR A 283 4.36 -17.80 13.17
C TYR A 283 5.45 -17.25 14.10
N ARG A 284 5.31 -17.46 15.42
CA ARG A 284 6.29 -17.05 16.43
C ARG A 284 7.68 -17.63 16.17
N TYR A 285 7.77 -18.91 15.82
CA TYR A 285 9.06 -19.52 15.45
C TYR A 285 9.61 -18.97 14.14
N GLY A 286 8.75 -18.78 13.13
CA GLY A 286 9.12 -18.20 11.83
C GLY A 286 9.71 -16.80 11.97
N LEU A 287 9.19 -15.96 12.86
CA LEU A 287 9.73 -14.61 13.09
C LEU A 287 11.22 -14.61 13.50
N ALA A 288 11.74 -15.71 14.07
CA ALA A 288 13.12 -15.83 14.52
C ALA A 288 14.04 -16.55 13.51
N GLU A 289 13.58 -16.88 12.30
CA GLU A 289 14.42 -17.59 11.32
C GLU A 289 15.20 -16.66 10.37
N GLY A 290 15.03 -15.34 10.47
CA GLY A 290 15.73 -14.37 9.63
C GLY A 290 15.10 -14.17 8.25
N TYR A 291 14.38 -13.07 8.10
CA TYR A 291 13.71 -12.65 6.87
C TYR A 291 13.82 -11.15 6.72
N GLU A 292 14.43 -10.65 5.65
CA GLU A 292 14.37 -9.21 5.40
C GLU A 292 12.92 -8.72 5.21
N TRP A 293 12.07 -9.57 4.64
CA TRP A 293 10.66 -9.25 4.39
C TRP A 293 9.70 -10.35 4.85
N ILE A 294 8.65 -9.96 5.55
CA ILE A 294 7.58 -10.88 5.96
C ILE A 294 6.24 -10.38 5.40
N SER A 295 5.58 -11.22 4.63
CA SER A 295 4.17 -11.03 4.27
C SER A 295 3.30 -11.97 5.08
N VAL A 296 2.41 -11.42 5.90
CA VAL A 296 1.45 -12.19 6.69
C VAL A 296 0.05 -11.91 6.17
N PHE A 297 -0.71 -12.98 5.93
CA PHE A 297 -2.08 -12.94 5.43
C PHE A 297 -2.94 -13.63 6.46
N ALA A 298 -3.66 -12.84 7.26
CA ALA A 298 -4.37 -13.34 8.44
C ALA A 298 -5.58 -12.46 8.77
N HIS A 299 -6.57 -13.04 9.43
CA HIS A 299 -7.50 -12.23 10.21
C HIS A 299 -6.75 -11.55 11.35
N SER A 300 -7.19 -10.35 11.76
CA SER A 300 -6.39 -9.53 12.67
C SER A 300 -7.21 -8.43 13.33
N TRP A 301 -6.58 -7.77 14.30
CA TRP A 301 -7.04 -6.53 14.92
C TRP A 301 -5.80 -5.69 15.28
N PRO A 302 -5.92 -4.45 15.77
CA PRO A 302 -4.75 -3.64 16.09
C PRO A 302 -3.79 -4.31 17.07
N GLY A 303 -4.26 -5.16 17.98
CA GLY A 303 -3.42 -5.81 19.00
C GLY A 303 -2.87 -7.20 18.63
N GLY A 304 -3.07 -7.70 17.39
CA GLY A 304 -2.57 -9.02 17.04
C GLY A 304 -3.07 -9.62 15.72
N HIS A 305 -2.65 -10.85 15.49
CA HIS A 305 -3.13 -11.73 14.41
C HIS A 305 -3.95 -12.88 14.98
N GLY A 306 -5.05 -13.21 14.31
CA GLY A 306 -5.83 -14.42 14.53
C GLY A 306 -5.68 -15.34 13.33
N PHE A 307 -5.05 -16.49 13.55
CA PHE A 307 -4.89 -17.52 12.53
C PHE A 307 -5.91 -18.62 12.73
N LYS A 308 -6.57 -19.01 11.65
CA LYS A 308 -7.58 -20.06 11.67
C LYS A 308 -6.94 -21.38 11.26
N TYR A 309 -7.24 -22.42 12.05
CA TYR A 309 -6.70 -23.76 11.82
C TYR A 309 -7.72 -24.85 12.11
N GLY A 310 -7.45 -26.04 11.60
CA GLY A 310 -8.39 -27.15 11.64
C GLY A 310 -9.69 -26.82 10.89
N MET A 311 -10.84 -27.14 11.50
CA MET A 311 -12.14 -26.83 10.89
C MET A 311 -12.69 -25.45 11.29
N ASP A 312 -12.41 -24.97 12.51
CA ASP A 312 -12.96 -23.70 13.03
C ASP A 312 -12.27 -23.24 14.34
N GLN A 313 -10.97 -23.52 14.49
CA GLN A 313 -10.21 -23.13 15.69
C GLN A 313 -9.36 -21.90 15.40
N TRP A 314 -9.10 -21.10 16.45
CA TRP A 314 -8.31 -19.87 16.35
C TRP A 314 -7.06 -19.95 17.20
N SER A 315 -5.94 -19.49 16.63
CA SER A 315 -4.64 -19.35 17.27
C SER A 315 -4.22 -17.88 17.20
N TYR A 316 -3.77 -17.29 18.31
CA TYR A 316 -3.55 -15.85 18.40
C TYR A 316 -2.09 -15.51 18.66
N PHE A 317 -1.56 -14.55 17.90
CA PHE A 317 -0.27 -13.93 18.12
C PHE A 317 -0.48 -12.46 18.48
N TYR A 318 -0.06 -12.05 19.67
CA TYR A 318 -0.32 -10.71 20.20
C TYR A 318 0.82 -9.76 19.90
N ALA A 319 0.49 -8.50 19.64
CA ALA A 319 1.46 -7.43 19.43
C ALA A 319 2.42 -7.27 20.64
N SER A 320 1.94 -7.54 21.85
CA SER A 320 2.74 -7.54 23.08
C SER A 320 3.81 -8.63 23.15
N GLU A 321 3.76 -9.64 22.27
CA GLU A 321 4.80 -10.67 22.16
C GLU A 321 5.99 -10.22 21.32
N VAL A 322 5.83 -9.24 20.43
CA VAL A 322 6.88 -8.79 19.51
C VAL A 322 8.17 -8.37 20.24
N PRO A 323 8.14 -7.60 21.35
CA PRO A 323 9.35 -7.24 22.09
C PRO A 323 10.01 -8.41 22.83
N ILE A 324 9.33 -9.55 22.95
CA ILE A 324 9.85 -10.77 23.60
C ILE A 324 10.43 -11.72 22.56
N VAL A 325 9.74 -11.83 21.41
CA VAL A 325 10.16 -12.66 20.27
C VAL A 325 11.39 -12.06 19.61
N GLU A 326 11.45 -10.72 19.53
CA GLU A 326 12.47 -9.96 18.82
C GLU A 326 12.65 -10.49 17.38
N PRO A 327 11.70 -10.19 16.46
CA PRO A 327 11.74 -10.75 15.11
C PRO A 327 13.05 -10.41 14.39
N ASP A 328 13.62 -11.43 13.74
CA ASP A 328 14.76 -11.28 12.85
C ASP A 328 14.29 -10.75 11.47
N ALA A 329 13.55 -9.63 11.46
CA ALA A 329 12.93 -9.09 10.25
C ALA A 329 12.79 -7.57 10.19
N SER A 330 12.93 -7.04 8.98
CA SER A 330 13.00 -5.59 8.73
C SER A 330 11.73 -4.98 8.19
N PHE A 331 11.09 -5.64 7.24
CA PHE A 331 9.94 -5.11 6.55
C PHE A 331 8.77 -6.07 6.55
N TYR A 332 7.56 -5.50 6.55
CA TYR A 332 6.33 -6.25 6.65
C TYR A 332 5.31 -5.81 5.61
N ASN A 333 4.63 -6.77 4.97
CA ASN A 333 3.37 -6.55 4.28
C ASN A 333 2.26 -7.25 5.07
N LEU A 334 1.39 -6.46 5.67
CA LEU A 334 0.34 -6.91 6.57
C LEU A 334 -0.98 -6.99 5.80
N PHE A 335 -1.23 -8.14 5.18
CA PHE A 335 -2.57 -8.51 4.70
C PHE A 335 -3.43 -8.93 5.91
N ALA A 336 -3.71 -7.93 6.75
CA ALA A 336 -4.22 -8.10 8.10
C ALA A 336 -5.01 -6.84 8.51
N CYS A 337 -6.30 -7.03 8.83
CA CYS A 337 -7.20 -5.95 9.23
C CYS A 337 -6.65 -5.11 10.38
N SER A 338 -6.72 -3.80 10.23
CA SER A 338 -6.49 -2.80 11.27
C SER A 338 -5.13 -2.87 11.99
N ASN A 339 -4.17 -3.66 11.52
CA ASN A 339 -2.84 -3.75 12.13
C ASN A 339 -2.05 -2.44 12.06
N ALA A 340 -2.32 -1.60 11.06
CA ALA A 340 -1.70 -0.30 10.92
C ALA A 340 -2.55 0.83 11.53
N ARG A 341 -3.58 0.51 12.33
CA ARG A 341 -4.41 1.50 13.03
C ARG A 341 -3.63 2.17 14.17
N PHE A 342 -2.75 3.10 13.79
CA PHE A 342 -1.76 3.77 14.63
C PHE A 342 -2.33 4.69 15.73
N VAL A 343 -3.65 4.73 15.90
CA VAL A 343 -4.34 5.45 16.97
C VAL A 343 -4.67 4.54 18.17
N GLU A 344 -4.40 3.24 18.04
CA GLU A 344 -4.68 2.22 19.06
C GLU A 344 -3.42 1.93 19.87
N ASN A 345 -3.58 1.73 21.17
CA ASN A 345 -2.46 1.39 22.06
C ASN A 345 -1.83 0.06 21.65
N GLY A 346 -0.50 0.04 21.52
CA GLY A 346 0.26 -1.16 21.19
C GLY A 346 -0.05 -1.74 19.80
N TYR A 347 -0.47 -0.90 18.84
CA TYR A 347 -0.86 -1.36 17.52
C TYR A 347 0.26 -2.16 16.82
N MET A 348 -0.13 -3.25 16.17
CA MET A 348 0.75 -4.32 15.67
C MET A 348 1.82 -3.81 14.71
N GLY A 349 1.42 -2.98 13.74
CA GLY A 349 2.36 -2.41 12.77
C GLY A 349 3.45 -1.57 13.44
N GLY A 350 3.12 -0.83 14.51
CA GLY A 350 4.08 -0.08 15.31
C GLY A 350 5.01 -0.98 16.10
N MET A 351 4.47 -2.06 16.68
CA MET A 351 5.28 -3.05 17.41
C MET A 351 6.32 -3.71 16.49
N TYR A 352 6.00 -3.97 15.22
CA TYR A 352 6.96 -4.46 14.24
C TYR A 352 8.00 -3.40 13.82
N VAL A 353 7.55 -2.18 13.51
CA VAL A 353 8.44 -1.08 13.06
C VAL A 353 9.42 -0.63 14.15
N PHE A 354 8.97 -0.64 15.41
CA PHE A 354 9.80 -0.30 16.57
C PHE A 354 10.45 -1.52 17.23
N ALA A 355 10.37 -2.71 16.61
CA ALA A 355 11.05 -3.90 17.11
C ALA A 355 12.56 -3.64 17.16
N ARG A 356 13.14 -3.80 18.35
CA ARG A 356 14.48 -3.31 18.69
C ARG A 356 15.61 -3.88 17.85
N GLN A 357 15.41 -5.09 17.34
CA GLN A 357 16.46 -5.79 16.63
C GLN A 357 16.62 -5.24 15.21
N TYR A 358 15.64 -5.44 14.33
CA TYR A 358 15.78 -5.10 12.90
C TYR A 358 14.57 -4.39 12.27
N GLY A 359 13.50 -4.11 13.02
CA GLY A 359 12.27 -3.52 12.49
C GLY A 359 12.48 -2.13 11.90
N LEU A 360 11.94 -1.91 10.69
CA LEU A 360 12.08 -0.65 9.95
C LEU A 360 10.81 -0.16 9.26
N GLY A 361 9.99 -1.06 8.68
CA GLY A 361 8.83 -0.62 7.91
C GLY A 361 7.71 -1.65 7.81
N ALA A 362 6.48 -1.18 7.71
CA ALA A 362 5.32 -2.05 7.51
C ALA A 362 4.27 -1.37 6.63
N LEU A 363 3.76 -2.09 5.63
CA LEU A 363 2.52 -1.74 4.95
C LEU A 363 1.36 -2.47 5.60
N GLY A 364 0.28 -1.77 5.92
CA GLY A 364 -0.93 -2.37 6.45
C GLY A 364 -2.10 -1.41 6.35
N THR A 365 -3.24 -1.81 6.90
CA THR A 365 -4.47 -1.00 6.88
C THR A 365 -4.86 -0.53 8.28
N THR A 366 -5.47 0.65 8.37
CA THR A 366 -6.08 1.21 9.58
C THR A 366 -7.50 0.70 9.82
N LYS A 367 -8.06 -0.08 8.88
CA LYS A 367 -9.44 -0.55 8.85
C LYS A 367 -9.56 -2.00 8.35
N THR A 368 -10.77 -2.51 8.11
CA THR A 368 -10.97 -3.80 7.43
C THR A 368 -10.58 -3.72 5.95
N GLY A 369 -9.92 -4.73 5.40
CA GLY A 369 -9.37 -4.71 4.03
C GLY A 369 -7.85 -4.85 4.05
N SER A 370 -7.19 -4.67 2.90
CA SER A 370 -5.73 -4.60 2.75
C SER A 370 -5.35 -4.41 1.27
N MET A 371 -4.05 -4.49 0.96
CA MET A 371 -3.48 -4.51 -0.38
C MET A 371 -3.94 -5.75 -1.16
N LEU A 372 -4.35 -5.55 -2.41
CA LEU A 372 -4.48 -6.59 -3.42
C LEU A 372 -3.52 -6.27 -4.59
N ASN A 373 -3.43 -7.12 -5.61
CA ASN A 373 -2.55 -6.89 -6.77
C ASN A 373 -1.09 -6.64 -6.36
N PHE A 374 -0.57 -7.55 -5.54
CA PHE A 374 0.75 -7.44 -4.91
C PHE A 374 1.89 -7.29 -5.91
N ASP A 375 1.75 -7.81 -7.13
CA ASP A 375 2.75 -7.69 -8.18
C ASP A 375 3.08 -6.23 -8.52
N GLU A 376 2.11 -5.34 -8.44
CA GLU A 376 2.30 -3.93 -8.77
C GLU A 376 3.07 -3.17 -7.68
N PHE A 377 3.08 -3.68 -6.46
CA PHE A 377 3.92 -3.19 -5.38
C PHE A 377 5.31 -3.85 -5.39
N TYR A 378 5.36 -5.18 -5.47
CA TYR A 378 6.63 -5.93 -5.42
C TYR A 378 7.48 -5.75 -6.68
N TYR A 379 6.88 -5.61 -7.86
CA TYR A 379 7.65 -5.40 -9.09
C TYR A 379 8.55 -4.16 -9.05
N PRO A 380 8.04 -2.92 -8.80
CA PRO A 380 8.91 -1.75 -8.71
C PRO A 380 9.89 -1.85 -7.54
N LEU A 381 9.49 -2.41 -6.40
CA LEU A 381 10.37 -2.63 -5.24
C LEU A 381 11.57 -3.52 -5.63
N GLY A 382 11.32 -4.63 -6.32
CA GLY A 382 12.33 -5.53 -6.88
C GLY A 382 13.19 -4.91 -8.01
N LYS A 383 12.85 -3.71 -8.49
CA LYS A 383 13.65 -2.92 -9.45
C LYS A 383 14.44 -1.78 -8.81
N GLY A 384 14.45 -1.67 -7.48
CA GLY A 384 15.23 -0.65 -6.76
C GLY A 384 14.45 0.62 -6.45
N ALA A 385 13.11 0.60 -6.60
CA ALA A 385 12.26 1.64 -6.04
C ALA A 385 12.36 1.63 -4.51
N THR A 386 12.23 2.80 -3.92
CA THR A 386 11.94 2.94 -2.48
C THR A 386 10.58 2.34 -2.16
N ILE A 387 10.37 2.00 -0.88
CA ILE A 387 9.08 1.47 -0.42
C ILE A 387 7.94 2.47 -0.71
N GLY A 388 8.20 3.77 -0.51
CA GLY A 388 7.25 4.85 -0.79
C GLY A 388 6.91 4.98 -2.27
N GLU A 389 7.90 4.91 -3.16
CA GLU A 389 7.67 4.90 -4.61
C GLU A 389 6.81 3.71 -5.03
N ALA A 390 7.15 2.50 -4.57
CA ALA A 390 6.38 1.30 -4.86
C ALA A 390 4.93 1.39 -4.32
N PHE A 391 4.75 1.97 -3.13
CA PHE A 391 3.44 2.16 -2.52
C PHE A 391 2.58 3.17 -3.30
N LYS A 392 3.16 4.29 -3.74
CA LYS A 392 2.46 5.25 -4.60
C LYS A 392 2.14 4.66 -5.97
N ASP A 393 3.08 3.97 -6.61
CA ASP A 393 2.86 3.34 -7.91
C ASP A 393 1.72 2.30 -7.87
N TRP A 394 1.59 1.58 -6.74
CA TRP A 394 0.45 0.68 -6.49
C TRP A 394 -0.87 1.45 -6.43
N PHE A 395 -0.97 2.52 -5.64
CA PHE A 395 -2.18 3.36 -5.56
C PHE A 395 -2.51 4.03 -6.90
N LEU A 396 -1.49 4.51 -7.62
CA LEU A 396 -1.66 5.11 -8.93
C LEU A 396 -2.38 4.14 -9.86
N THR A 397 -1.97 2.88 -9.88
CA THR A 397 -2.56 1.87 -10.75
C THR A 397 -4.00 1.51 -10.34
N ARG A 398 -4.34 1.61 -9.05
CA ARG A 398 -5.74 1.48 -8.57
C ARG A 398 -6.61 2.69 -8.93
N GLY A 399 -6.07 3.90 -8.82
CA GLY A 399 -6.82 5.14 -9.02
C GLY A 399 -7.01 5.57 -10.48
N LEU A 400 -6.42 4.88 -11.46
CA LEU A 400 -6.42 5.31 -12.88
C LEU A 400 -7.81 5.58 -13.47
N ASP A 401 -8.80 4.78 -13.07
CA ASP A 401 -10.18 4.89 -13.54
C ASP A 401 -11.12 5.48 -12.46
N GLY A 402 -10.54 6.09 -11.42
CA GLY A 402 -11.21 6.40 -10.16
C GLY A 402 -11.41 5.16 -9.29
N TYR A 403 -11.69 5.36 -8.00
CA TYR A 403 -11.99 4.23 -7.10
C TYR A 403 -13.45 3.83 -7.17
N GLN A 404 -13.69 2.56 -7.48
CA GLN A 404 -14.99 1.93 -7.25
C GLN A 404 -15.19 1.66 -5.76
N THR A 405 -16.43 1.50 -5.32
CA THR A 405 -16.77 1.30 -3.89
C THR A 405 -15.99 0.14 -3.26
N TRP A 406 -15.81 -0.96 -4.00
CA TRP A 406 -15.04 -2.10 -3.50
C TRP A 406 -13.55 -1.78 -3.36
N GLU A 407 -12.97 -1.00 -4.27
CA GLU A 407 -11.58 -0.55 -4.19
C GLU A 407 -11.40 0.37 -2.98
N SER A 408 -12.32 1.32 -2.77
CA SER A 408 -12.32 2.15 -1.56
C SER A 408 -12.41 1.30 -0.29
N SER A 409 -13.26 0.26 -0.29
CA SER A 409 -13.46 -0.64 0.86
C SER A 409 -12.18 -1.42 1.20
N TRP A 410 -11.43 -1.84 0.19
CA TRP A 410 -10.16 -2.55 0.39
C TRP A 410 -8.99 -1.62 0.74
N PHE A 411 -8.89 -0.45 0.10
CA PHE A 411 -7.62 0.27 -0.03
C PHE A 411 -7.53 1.58 0.78
N TYR A 412 -8.63 2.24 1.14
CA TYR A 412 -8.56 3.59 1.73
C TYR A 412 -7.89 3.62 3.11
N GLY A 413 -7.83 2.50 3.82
CA GLY A 413 -7.08 2.41 5.08
C GLY A 413 -5.60 2.14 4.93
N MET A 414 -5.10 1.88 3.71
CA MET A 414 -3.70 1.50 3.50
C MET A 414 -2.76 2.62 3.94
N THR A 415 -1.77 2.25 4.75
CA THR A 415 -0.80 3.14 5.37
C THR A 415 0.59 2.50 5.31
N LEU A 416 1.60 3.32 5.04
CA LEU A 416 3.00 2.96 5.14
C LEU A 416 3.57 3.46 6.47
N LEU A 417 3.91 2.53 7.35
CA LEU A 417 4.58 2.80 8.62
C LEU A 417 6.09 2.67 8.43
N GLY A 418 6.84 3.60 9.01
CA GLY A 418 8.29 3.69 8.86
C GLY A 418 8.73 4.71 7.82
N ASP A 419 10.02 4.65 7.50
CA ASP A 419 10.68 5.51 6.53
C ASP A 419 10.37 5.06 5.08
N PRO A 420 9.70 5.91 4.30
CA PRO A 420 9.28 5.56 2.95
C PRO A 420 10.44 5.57 1.93
N THR A 421 11.60 6.13 2.28
CA THR A 421 12.75 6.27 1.37
C THR A 421 13.68 5.05 1.40
N LEU A 422 13.45 4.12 2.32
CA LEU A 422 14.21 2.88 2.40
C LEU A 422 13.99 2.03 1.15
N LYS A 423 15.08 1.35 0.74
CA LYS A 423 15.09 0.35 -0.34
C LYS A 423 15.40 -1.00 0.27
N VAL A 424 14.75 -2.04 -0.21
CA VAL A 424 15.09 -3.43 0.13
C VAL A 424 16.47 -3.79 -0.42
N ARG A 425 17.18 -4.72 0.24
CA ARG A 425 18.44 -5.23 -0.30
C ARG A 425 18.16 -6.22 -1.43
N PHE A 426 19.08 -6.25 -2.38
CA PHE A 426 19.05 -7.22 -3.48
C PHE A 426 19.99 -8.36 -3.15
N ALA A 427 19.52 -9.59 -3.36
CA ALA A 427 20.39 -10.76 -3.38
C ALA A 427 21.26 -10.69 -4.64
N VAL A 428 22.34 -9.91 -4.60
CA VAL A 428 23.34 -9.90 -5.67
C VAL A 428 24.22 -11.14 -5.46
N GLY A 429 23.96 -12.18 -6.23
CA GLY A 429 24.87 -13.31 -6.32
C GLY A 429 26.19 -12.85 -6.96
N ILE A 430 27.24 -12.78 -6.14
CA ILE A 430 28.65 -12.54 -6.50
C ILE A 430 28.95 -11.11 -6.95
N GLU A 431 29.92 -10.49 -6.26
CA GLU A 431 30.70 -9.36 -6.75
C GLU A 431 31.26 -9.69 -8.15
N ALA A 432 30.54 -9.30 -9.20
CA ALA A 432 31.20 -8.88 -10.41
C ALA A 432 31.65 -7.45 -10.14
N GLU A 433 32.95 -7.18 -10.26
CA GLU A 433 33.49 -5.83 -10.33
C GLU A 433 32.58 -4.97 -11.21
N ILE A 434 31.81 -4.07 -10.59
CA ILE A 434 30.98 -3.11 -11.31
C ILE A 434 31.90 -1.97 -11.70
N ASP A 435 32.70 -2.22 -12.73
CA ASP A 435 33.08 -1.14 -13.64
C ASP A 435 31.78 -0.50 -14.14
N GLU A 436 31.72 0.83 -14.08
CA GLU A 436 30.64 1.72 -14.49
C GLU A 436 29.66 1.16 -15.55
N VAL A 437 28.65 0.38 -15.14
CA VAL A 437 27.44 0.21 -15.94
C VAL A 437 26.35 1.02 -15.27
N ARG A 438 26.30 2.30 -15.66
CA ARG A 438 25.12 3.15 -15.47
C ARG A 438 23.87 2.33 -15.79
N SER A 439 23.05 2.04 -14.78
CA SER A 439 21.74 1.41 -14.94
C SER A 439 20.88 2.29 -15.85
N SER A 440 20.86 1.96 -17.14
CA SER A 440 19.96 2.62 -18.09
C SER A 440 18.57 2.01 -17.93
N PRO A 441 17.49 2.80 -17.88
CA PRO A 441 16.14 2.28 -17.71
C PRO A 441 15.84 1.21 -18.77
N VAL A 442 15.22 0.09 -18.39
CA VAL A 442 14.82 -0.92 -19.38
C VAL A 442 13.57 -0.42 -20.10
N MET A 443 13.58 -0.47 -21.42
CA MET A 443 12.41 -0.10 -22.24
C MET A 443 11.21 -1.00 -21.86
N SER A 444 10.00 -0.45 -21.72
CA SER A 444 8.78 -1.22 -21.41
C SER A 444 7.56 -0.70 -22.15
N LEU A 445 6.56 -1.57 -22.38
CA LEU A 445 5.31 -1.24 -23.08
C LEU A 445 4.15 -2.11 -22.56
N LYS A 446 3.19 -1.51 -21.84
CA LYS A 446 1.99 -2.16 -21.28
C LYS A 446 0.72 -1.43 -21.71
N ALA A 447 -0.40 -2.12 -21.79
CA ALA A 447 -1.70 -1.52 -22.08
C ALA A 447 -2.77 -2.05 -21.14
N HIS A 448 -3.56 -1.15 -20.54
CA HIS A 448 -4.65 -1.48 -19.63
C HIS A 448 -5.82 -0.49 -19.79
N PRO A 449 -7.08 -0.95 -19.77
CA PRO A 449 -7.50 -2.35 -19.81
C PRO A 449 -7.14 -3.01 -21.15
N ASN A 450 -6.98 -4.34 -21.16
CA ASN A 450 -6.75 -5.12 -22.38
C ASN A 450 -7.17 -6.60 -22.15
N PRO A 451 -8.31 -7.07 -22.67
CA PRO A 451 -9.19 -6.41 -23.65
C PRO A 451 -9.88 -5.14 -23.15
N PHE A 452 -10.24 -4.24 -24.07
CA PHE A 452 -10.90 -2.98 -23.73
C PHE A 452 -12.15 -2.71 -24.55
N LYS A 453 -13.09 -1.98 -23.93
CA LYS A 453 -14.31 -1.46 -24.57
C LYS A 453 -14.32 0.05 -24.44
N GLY A 454 -14.02 0.76 -25.52
CA GLY A 454 -13.94 2.23 -25.51
C GLY A 454 -12.50 2.70 -25.59
N VAL A 455 -11.80 2.79 -24.45
CA VAL A 455 -10.42 3.30 -24.37
C VAL A 455 -9.50 2.30 -23.68
N THR A 456 -8.24 2.25 -24.10
CA THR A 456 -7.13 1.60 -23.38
C THR A 456 -6.01 2.61 -23.20
N THR A 457 -5.30 2.54 -22.08
CA THR A 457 -4.16 3.40 -21.79
C THR A 457 -2.88 2.59 -21.97
N ILE A 458 -1.99 3.10 -22.81
CA ILE A 458 -0.71 2.48 -23.14
C ILE A 458 0.38 3.16 -22.33
N HIS A 459 0.91 2.46 -21.33
CA HIS A 459 2.07 2.90 -20.55
C HIS A 459 3.37 2.47 -21.23
N TYR A 460 4.31 3.40 -21.37
CA TYR A 460 5.63 3.10 -21.91
C TYR A 460 6.76 3.71 -21.07
N ILE A 461 7.90 3.02 -21.08
CA ILE A 461 9.16 3.51 -20.52
C ILE A 461 10.22 3.39 -21.62
N LEU A 462 10.96 4.46 -21.87
CA LEU A 462 12.10 4.51 -22.77
C LEU A 462 13.40 4.32 -21.99
N ARG A 463 14.36 3.63 -22.61
CA ARG A 463 15.73 3.56 -22.10
C ARG A 463 16.47 4.90 -22.25
N SER A 464 16.13 5.63 -23.30
CA SER A 464 16.75 6.90 -23.68
C SER A 464 16.10 8.08 -22.96
N LYS A 465 16.90 9.08 -22.59
CA LYS A 465 16.39 10.38 -22.10
C LYS A 465 15.91 11.30 -23.23
N ASN A 466 16.03 10.87 -24.49
CA ASN A 466 15.68 11.64 -25.70
C ASN A 466 14.41 11.06 -26.36
N PRO A 467 13.21 11.39 -25.86
CA PRO A 467 11.94 10.82 -26.35
C PRO A 467 11.62 11.16 -27.80
N GLU A 468 12.21 12.22 -28.35
CA GLU A 468 12.02 12.66 -29.74
C GLU A 468 12.47 11.64 -30.79
N ASN A 469 13.35 10.70 -30.42
CA ASN A 469 13.80 9.62 -31.30
C ASN A 469 12.94 8.35 -31.19
N ALA A 470 11.95 8.35 -30.30
CA ALA A 470 11.08 7.21 -30.07
C ALA A 470 9.72 7.39 -30.78
N LYS A 471 9.13 6.26 -31.18
CA LYS A 471 7.85 6.24 -31.88
C LYS A 471 6.94 5.16 -31.30
N LEU A 472 5.71 5.55 -31.01
CA LEU A 472 4.63 4.62 -30.68
C LEU A 472 3.67 4.51 -31.87
N SER A 473 3.40 3.28 -32.32
CA SER A 473 2.51 3.03 -33.46
C SER A 473 1.63 1.82 -33.22
N ILE A 474 0.36 1.93 -33.61
CA ILE A 474 -0.61 0.85 -33.52
C ILE A 474 -0.87 0.31 -34.92
N TYR A 475 -0.79 -1.01 -35.06
CA TYR A 475 -0.96 -1.74 -36.31
C TYR A 475 -2.20 -2.62 -36.25
N ASN A 476 -2.90 -2.76 -37.37
CA ASN A 476 -3.92 -3.81 -37.51
C ASN A 476 -3.27 -5.19 -37.78
N ALA A 477 -4.10 -6.24 -37.82
CA ALA A 477 -3.65 -7.60 -38.10
C ALA A 477 -2.95 -7.80 -39.47
N ALA A 478 -3.16 -6.89 -40.43
CA ALA A 478 -2.48 -6.90 -41.73
C ALA A 478 -1.13 -6.14 -41.72
N GLY A 479 -0.69 -5.63 -40.56
CA GLY A 479 0.54 -4.86 -40.42
C GLY A 479 0.44 -3.41 -40.95
N LYS A 480 -0.76 -2.90 -41.21
CA LYS A 480 -0.96 -1.48 -41.58
C LYS A 480 -1.04 -0.64 -40.31
N VAL A 481 -0.28 0.45 -40.25
CA VAL A 481 -0.37 1.47 -39.18
C VAL A 481 -1.75 2.11 -39.23
N VAL A 482 -2.44 2.10 -38.09
CA VAL A 482 -3.75 2.75 -37.92
C VAL A 482 -3.67 4.00 -37.04
N LYS A 483 -2.71 4.07 -36.13
CA LYS A 483 -2.46 5.21 -35.24
C LYS A 483 -0.96 5.37 -35.03
N SER A 484 -0.45 6.60 -35.03
CA SER A 484 0.94 6.90 -34.69
C SER A 484 1.02 8.15 -33.81
N THR A 485 1.74 8.05 -32.71
CA THR A 485 1.89 9.14 -31.74
C THR A 485 3.39 9.42 -31.52
N GLY A 486 3.78 10.70 -31.58
CA GLY A 486 5.10 11.15 -31.17
C GLY A 486 5.17 11.23 -29.64
N LEU A 487 6.35 11.00 -29.06
CA LEU A 487 6.53 10.92 -27.62
C LEU A 487 7.24 12.17 -27.11
N SER A 488 6.74 12.75 -26.02
CA SER A 488 7.28 13.96 -25.38
C SER A 488 8.06 13.70 -24.10
N SER A 489 7.90 12.50 -23.52
CA SER A 489 8.56 12.09 -22.27
C SER A 489 9.19 10.71 -22.39
N ALA A 490 10.19 10.42 -21.56
CA ALA A 490 10.80 9.09 -21.46
C ALA A 490 9.93 8.08 -20.70
N ARG A 491 8.93 8.54 -19.94
CA ARG A 491 7.90 7.72 -19.27
C ARG A 491 6.58 8.45 -19.36
N GLU A 492 5.56 7.81 -19.93
CA GLU A 492 4.25 8.45 -20.13
C GLU A 492 3.15 7.42 -20.41
N TYR A 493 1.91 7.92 -20.44
CA TYR A 493 0.71 7.18 -20.78
C TYR A 493 0.09 7.78 -22.05
N VAL A 494 -0.28 6.92 -23.00
CA VAL A 494 -0.98 7.32 -24.23
C VAL A 494 -2.30 6.57 -24.32
N SER A 495 -3.41 7.31 -24.30
CA SER A 495 -4.74 6.71 -24.46
C SER A 495 -5.06 6.42 -25.93
N TRP A 496 -5.72 5.29 -26.18
CA TRP A 496 -6.27 4.93 -27.49
C TRP A 496 -7.71 4.47 -27.38
N ASP A 497 -8.59 5.12 -28.14
CA ASP A 497 -10.05 4.95 -28.15
C ASP A 497 -10.56 3.95 -29.23
N GLY A 498 -9.63 3.22 -29.85
CA GLY A 498 -9.93 2.33 -30.96
C GLY A 498 -10.29 3.05 -32.27
N ASN A 499 -9.89 4.32 -32.45
CA ASN A 499 -10.00 5.05 -33.71
C ASN A 499 -8.64 5.18 -34.42
N SER A 500 -8.66 5.34 -35.75
CA SER A 500 -7.46 5.60 -36.54
C SER A 500 -7.02 7.08 -36.48
N ASP A 501 -5.86 7.41 -37.04
CA ASP A 501 -5.43 8.81 -37.20
C ASP A 501 -6.37 9.65 -38.08
N ALA A 502 -7.14 9.01 -38.96
CA ALA A 502 -8.17 9.68 -39.77
C ALA A 502 -9.50 9.86 -39.01
N GLY A 503 -9.58 9.46 -37.73
CA GLY A 503 -10.81 9.47 -36.94
C GLY A 503 -11.78 8.34 -37.29
N GLU A 504 -11.34 7.36 -38.09
CA GLU A 504 -12.20 6.22 -38.45
C GLU A 504 -12.32 5.24 -37.28
N ARG A 505 -13.54 4.84 -36.98
CA ARG A 505 -13.84 3.86 -35.93
C ARG A 505 -13.43 2.47 -36.39
N LEU A 506 -12.48 1.85 -35.68
CA LEU A 506 -11.95 0.54 -36.05
C LEU A 506 -12.84 -0.60 -35.50
N PRO A 507 -12.94 -1.74 -36.23
CA PRO A 507 -13.75 -2.90 -35.81
C PRO A 507 -13.14 -3.61 -34.60
N SER A 508 -13.95 -4.43 -33.91
CA SER A 508 -13.42 -5.35 -32.88
C SER A 508 -12.35 -6.26 -33.48
N GLY A 509 -11.26 -6.50 -32.75
CA GLY A 509 -10.17 -7.32 -33.25
C GLY A 509 -8.85 -7.12 -32.50
N VAL A 510 -7.83 -7.83 -32.95
CA VAL A 510 -6.46 -7.74 -32.42
C VAL A 510 -5.67 -6.68 -33.19
N TYR A 511 -5.02 -5.82 -32.42
CA TYR A 511 -4.11 -4.79 -32.88
C TYR A 511 -2.76 -4.97 -32.17
N PHE A 512 -1.72 -4.35 -32.71
CA PHE A 512 -0.37 -4.44 -32.17
C PHE A 512 0.14 -3.04 -31.89
N CYS A 513 0.32 -2.70 -30.62
CA CYS A 513 1.03 -1.51 -30.21
C CYS A 513 2.52 -1.77 -30.25
N ARG A 514 3.28 -0.91 -30.91
CA ARG A 514 4.73 -1.03 -31.06
C ARG A 514 5.41 0.24 -30.59
N LEU A 515 6.38 0.09 -29.71
CA LEU A 515 7.27 1.14 -29.26
C LEU A 515 8.66 0.90 -29.84
N GLN A 516 9.22 1.89 -30.53
CA GLN A 516 10.55 1.81 -31.14
C GLN A 516 11.40 2.97 -30.66
N SER A 517 12.62 2.70 -30.17
CA SER A 517 13.56 3.71 -29.68
C SER A 517 14.97 3.14 -29.73
N ASP A 518 15.95 3.90 -30.23
CA ASP A 518 17.38 3.57 -30.23
C ASP A 518 17.73 2.13 -30.67
N GLY A 519 17.02 1.62 -31.68
CA GLY A 519 17.23 0.27 -32.25
C GLY A 519 16.52 -0.87 -31.51
N GLU A 520 15.90 -0.61 -30.35
CA GLU A 520 15.02 -1.54 -29.64
C GLU A 520 13.57 -1.43 -30.15
N THR A 521 12.83 -2.53 -30.10
CA THR A 521 11.40 -2.56 -30.46
C THR A 521 10.65 -3.47 -29.50
N LEU A 522 9.64 -2.92 -28.83
CA LEU A 522 8.67 -3.67 -28.03
C LEU A 522 7.33 -3.70 -28.74
N THR A 523 6.61 -4.81 -28.59
CA THR A 523 5.25 -4.96 -29.12
C THR A 523 4.34 -5.52 -28.04
N ASN A 524 3.17 -4.90 -27.89
CA ASN A 524 2.09 -5.35 -27.01
C ASN A 524 0.81 -5.54 -27.83
N ASN A 525 0.08 -6.62 -27.57
CA ASN A 525 -1.18 -6.91 -28.25
C ASN A 525 -2.28 -6.06 -27.62
N LEU A 526 -3.17 -5.50 -28.43
CA LEU A 526 -4.37 -4.79 -27.97
C LEU A 526 -5.61 -5.50 -28.49
N ILE A 527 -6.55 -5.84 -27.62
CA ILE A 527 -7.79 -6.53 -27.95
C ILE A 527 -8.95 -5.54 -27.81
N LEU A 528 -9.40 -5.00 -28.93
CA LEU A 528 -10.54 -4.07 -28.99
C LEU A 528 -11.85 -4.85 -29.07
N ILE A 529 -12.77 -4.58 -28.13
CA ILE A 529 -14.12 -5.12 -28.09
C ILE A 529 -15.12 -3.97 -28.24
N ARG A 530 -16.05 -4.09 -29.19
CA ARG A 530 -17.15 -3.12 -29.40
C ARG A 530 -18.46 -3.64 -28.87
#